data_AF-A0A8J7Q587-F1
#
_entry.id   AF-A0A8J7Q587-F1
#
_cell.length_a   1.000
_cell.length_b   1.000
_cell.length_c   1.000
_cell.angle_alpha   90.00
_cell.angle_beta   90.00
_cell.angle_gamma   90.00
#
_symmetry.space_group_name_H-M   'P 1'
#
loop_
_entity.id
_entity.type
_entity.pdbx_description
1 polymer ?
#
loop_
_entity_poly.entity_id
_entity_poly.type
_entity_poly.pdbx_seq_one_letter_code
_entity_poly.pdbx_strand_id
1 'polypeptide(L)'
;MSRKAAWRAAAALGVVVIAAIGVAAWLYPRKAPAGLAVNPGDHIVIVGNGLAERMQYFGHFEALLHGRFPDHELVVRDLGYAGDEVTVPPTRAVGFFDHGHKLEDHKPDLVIACYGFNESFAGPAGLRGFEDSLDRFVTETTAQAGNGRAPPRLARVSPIAHADPARPGPPD
;
A
#
# COMPACT_ATOMS: atom_id res chain seq x y z
N MET A 1 -19.42 -34.00 48.22
CA MET A 1 -18.82 -32.69 47.84
C MET A 1 -19.92 -31.81 47.23
N SER A 2 -20.13 -30.60 47.74
CA SER A 2 -21.27 -29.74 47.33
C SER A 2 -21.10 -29.20 45.90
N ARG A 3 -22.16 -29.26 45.08
CA ARG A 3 -22.17 -28.74 43.68
C ARG A 3 -21.70 -27.28 43.59
N LYS A 4 -21.88 -26.49 44.66
CA LYS A 4 -21.42 -25.09 44.76
C LYS A 4 -19.89 -24.96 44.84
N ALA A 5 -19.19 -25.94 45.43
CA ALA A 5 -17.73 -25.94 45.51
C ALA A 5 -17.11 -26.27 44.14
N ALA A 6 -17.73 -27.20 43.39
CA ALA A 6 -17.30 -27.55 42.03
C ALA A 6 -17.42 -26.38 41.05
N TRP A 7 -18.51 -25.60 41.13
CA TRP A 7 -18.72 -24.41 40.29
C TRP A 7 -17.72 -23.28 40.57
N ARG A 8 -17.37 -23.06 41.85
CA ARG A 8 -16.37 -22.03 42.23
C ARG A 8 -14.97 -22.41 41.79
N ALA A 9 -14.61 -23.69 41.87
CA ALA A 9 -13.33 -24.20 41.37
C ALA A 9 -13.24 -24.08 39.83
N ALA A 10 -14.31 -24.43 39.11
CA ALA A 10 -14.35 -24.29 37.65
C ALA A 10 -14.25 -22.83 37.18
N ALA A 11 -14.94 -21.91 37.86
CA ALA A 11 -14.87 -20.47 37.56
C ALA A 11 -13.48 -19.88 37.85
N ALA A 12 -12.84 -20.27 38.96
CA ALA A 12 -11.48 -19.85 39.28
C ALA A 12 -10.45 -20.38 38.27
N LEU A 13 -10.61 -21.62 37.82
CA LEU A 13 -9.75 -22.21 36.77
C LEU A 13 -9.92 -21.46 35.43
N GLY A 14 -11.17 -21.11 35.07
CA GLY A 14 -11.46 -20.33 33.86
C GLY A 14 -10.80 -18.94 33.85
N VAL A 15 -10.82 -18.23 34.99
CA VAL A 15 -10.17 -16.92 35.13
C VAL A 15 -8.65 -17.03 35.02
N VAL A 16 -8.04 -18.06 35.63
CA VAL A 16 -6.59 -18.30 35.54
C VAL A 16 -6.17 -18.64 34.11
N VAL A 17 -6.96 -19.43 33.39
CA VAL A 17 -6.68 -19.76 31.98
C VAL A 17 -6.76 -18.52 31.10
N ILE A 18 -7.78 -17.67 31.27
CA ILE A 18 -7.92 -16.42 30.50
C ILE A 18 -6.77 -15.45 30.81
N ALA A 19 -6.39 -15.31 32.07
CA ALA A 19 -5.25 -14.48 32.48
C ALA A 19 -3.92 -15.01 31.91
N ALA A 20 -3.72 -16.33 31.91
CA ALA A 20 -2.53 -16.96 31.33
C ALA A 20 -2.44 -16.76 29.81
N ILE A 21 -3.56 -16.83 29.09
CA ILE A 21 -3.62 -16.56 27.65
C ILE A 21 -3.34 -15.08 27.35
N GLY A 22 -3.89 -14.17 28.16
CA GLY A 22 -3.63 -12.73 28.03
C GLY A 22 -2.17 -12.37 28.26
N VAL A 23 -1.52 -12.95 29.28
CA VAL A 23 -0.09 -12.77 29.54
C VAL A 23 0.77 -13.40 28.45
N ALA A 24 0.42 -14.60 27.96
CA ALA A 24 1.12 -15.23 26.85
C ALA A 24 1.06 -14.34 25.59
N ALA A 25 -0.12 -13.82 25.24
CA ALA A 25 -0.31 -12.93 24.09
C ALA A 25 0.47 -11.61 24.20
N TRP A 26 0.71 -11.12 25.42
CA TRP A 26 1.50 -9.90 25.68
C TRP A 26 3.02 -10.17 25.63
N LEU A 27 3.44 -11.39 25.97
CA LEU A 27 4.84 -11.81 25.95
C LEU A 27 5.30 -12.36 24.60
N TYR A 28 4.38 -12.62 23.65
CA TYR A 28 4.75 -12.96 22.28
C TYR A 28 5.37 -11.72 21.60
N PRO A 29 6.66 -11.73 21.25
CA PRO A 29 7.26 -10.63 20.52
C PRO A 29 6.52 -10.50 19.19
N ARG A 30 5.83 -9.38 19.00
CA ARG A 30 5.32 -9.01 17.68
C ARG A 30 6.53 -8.78 16.80
N LYS A 31 6.77 -9.70 15.85
CA LYS A 31 7.68 -9.44 14.73
C LYS A 31 7.14 -8.18 14.05
N ALA A 32 7.87 -7.08 14.16
CA ALA A 32 7.57 -5.89 13.37
C ALA A 32 7.48 -6.36 11.91
N PRO A 33 6.47 -5.91 11.14
CA PRO A 33 6.43 -6.24 9.73
C PRO A 33 7.80 -5.90 9.15
N ALA A 34 8.41 -6.85 8.46
CA ALA A 34 9.69 -6.60 7.81
C ALA A 34 9.47 -5.36 6.93
N GLY A 35 10.23 -4.30 7.19
CA GLY A 35 10.17 -3.11 6.37
C GLY A 35 10.36 -3.51 4.91
N LEU A 36 9.66 -2.83 4.00
CA LEU A 36 9.82 -3.06 2.57
C LEU A 36 11.31 -2.92 2.22
N ALA A 37 11.94 -4.04 1.85
CA ALA A 37 13.34 -4.03 1.45
C ALA A 37 13.48 -3.35 0.09
N VAL A 38 14.56 -2.58 -0.08
CA VAL A 38 15.06 -2.10 -1.38
C VAL A 38 16.37 -2.84 -1.60
N ASN A 39 16.46 -3.57 -2.70
CA ASN A 39 17.62 -4.41 -3.03
C ASN A 39 18.49 -3.72 -4.10
N PRO A 40 19.78 -4.07 -4.17
CA PRO A 40 20.63 -3.67 -5.29
C PRO A 40 20.06 -4.12 -6.64
N GLY A 41 20.10 -3.23 -7.63
CA GLY A 41 19.60 -3.43 -8.98
C GLY A 41 18.08 -3.37 -9.12
N ASP A 42 17.35 -2.93 -8.09
CA ASP A 42 15.89 -2.84 -8.16
C ASP A 42 15.43 -1.83 -9.21
N HIS A 43 14.50 -2.29 -10.07
CA HIS A 43 13.68 -1.42 -10.90
C HIS A 43 12.47 -0.95 -10.07
N ILE A 44 12.53 0.30 -9.61
CA ILE A 44 11.48 0.96 -8.84
C ILE A 44 10.57 1.72 -9.80
N VAL A 45 9.30 1.32 -9.88
CA VAL A 45 8.30 1.99 -10.72
C VAL A 45 7.23 2.64 -9.86
N ILE A 46 7.06 3.94 -10.01
CA ILE A 46 6.05 4.73 -9.32
C ILE A 46 4.83 4.85 -10.24
N VAL A 47 3.64 4.57 -9.70
CA VAL A 47 2.36 4.67 -10.40
C VAL A 47 1.36 5.42 -9.53
N GLY A 48 0.39 6.08 -10.14
CA GLY A 48 -0.65 6.79 -9.40
C GLY A 48 -1.13 8.06 -10.08
N ASN A 49 -1.87 8.85 -9.30
CA ASN A 49 -2.41 10.14 -9.72
C ASN A 49 -1.39 11.28 -9.61
N GLY A 50 -1.88 12.52 -9.46
CA GLY A 50 -1.06 13.71 -9.33
C GLY A 50 -0.01 13.66 -8.21
N LEU A 51 -0.19 12.89 -7.14
CA LEU A 51 0.87 12.72 -6.14
C LEU A 51 2.11 12.04 -6.72
N ALA A 52 1.91 10.96 -7.50
CA ALA A 52 2.97 10.29 -8.22
C ALA A 52 3.54 11.24 -9.28
N GLU A 53 2.68 11.81 -10.13
CA GLU A 53 3.08 12.71 -11.21
C GLU A 53 3.91 13.92 -10.72
N ARG A 54 3.72 14.41 -9.49
CA ARG A 54 4.57 15.51 -9.00
C ARG A 54 6.03 15.09 -8.80
N MET A 55 6.32 13.82 -8.54
CA MET A 55 7.68 13.34 -8.32
C MET A 55 8.54 13.32 -9.59
N GLN A 56 7.94 13.18 -10.80
CA GLN A 56 8.67 13.41 -12.06
C GLN A 56 9.11 14.87 -12.25
N TYR A 57 8.33 15.85 -11.78
CA TYR A 57 8.68 17.27 -11.89
C TYR A 57 9.65 17.72 -10.79
N PHE A 58 9.56 17.09 -9.62
CA PHE A 58 10.37 17.38 -8.45
C PHE A 58 11.09 16.12 -7.99
N GLY A 59 12.25 15.84 -8.58
CA GLY A 59 13.06 14.63 -8.35
C GLY A 59 13.69 14.49 -6.95
N HIS A 60 13.15 15.14 -5.93
CA HIS A 60 13.62 15.04 -4.55
C HIS A 60 13.54 13.62 -4.03
N PHE A 61 12.46 12.89 -4.33
CA PHE A 61 12.27 11.53 -3.87
C PHE A 61 13.32 10.58 -4.47
N GLU A 62 13.54 10.64 -5.78
CA GLU A 62 14.58 9.87 -6.47
C GLU A 62 15.98 10.21 -5.96
N ALA A 63 16.29 11.50 -5.77
CA ALA A 63 17.57 11.93 -5.22
C ALA A 63 17.79 11.40 -3.79
N LEU A 64 16.75 11.39 -2.94
CA LEU A 64 16.81 10.83 -1.59
C LEU A 64 16.97 9.30 -1.62
N LEU A 65 16.33 8.60 -2.55
CA LEU A 65 16.51 7.16 -2.74
C LEU A 65 17.97 6.83 -3.07
N HIS A 66 18.55 7.49 -4.07
CA HIS A 66 19.96 7.29 -4.41
C HIS A 66 20.92 7.72 -3.29
N GLY A 67 20.62 8.81 -2.57
CA GLY A 67 21.40 9.22 -1.41
C GLY A 67 21.34 8.22 -0.24
N ARG A 68 20.20 7.56 -0.05
CA ARG A 68 20.00 6.56 1.01
C ARG A 68 20.60 5.20 0.66
N PHE A 69 20.64 4.87 -0.63
CA PHE A 69 21.10 3.59 -1.19
C PHE A 69 22.16 3.79 -2.28
N PRO A 70 23.32 4.38 -1.95
CA PRO A 70 24.32 4.80 -2.95
C PRO A 70 24.90 3.63 -3.74
N ASP A 71 25.03 2.45 -3.12
CA ASP A 71 25.63 1.26 -3.73
C ASP A 71 24.59 0.33 -4.38
N HIS A 72 23.33 0.74 -4.48
CA HIS A 72 22.25 -0.14 -4.97
C HIS A 72 21.99 -0.03 -6.47
N GLU A 73 22.61 0.90 -7.20
CA GLU A 73 22.43 1.02 -8.67
C GLU A 73 20.96 0.97 -9.11
N LEU A 74 20.10 1.69 -8.35
CA LEU A 74 18.65 1.66 -8.56
C LEU A 74 18.26 2.24 -9.92
N VAL A 75 17.20 1.70 -10.52
CA VAL A 75 16.55 2.28 -11.70
C VAL A 75 15.17 2.78 -11.27
N VAL A 76 14.96 4.10 -11.32
CA VAL A 76 13.67 4.70 -10.96
C VAL A 76 12.91 5.12 -12.22
N ARG A 77 11.62 4.79 -12.29
CA ARG A 77 10.70 5.22 -13.35
C ARG A 77 9.40 5.71 -12.72
N ASP A 78 8.91 6.84 -13.19
CA ASP A 78 7.63 7.39 -12.77
C ASP A 78 6.65 7.36 -13.95
N LEU A 79 5.54 6.67 -13.75
CA LEU A 79 4.45 6.52 -14.72
C LEU A 79 3.16 7.19 -14.22
N GLY A 80 3.26 8.03 -13.19
CA GLY A 80 2.13 8.77 -12.63
C GLY A 80 1.55 9.76 -13.63
N TYR A 81 0.23 9.92 -13.59
CA TYR A 81 -0.50 10.86 -14.44
C TYR A 81 -1.67 11.48 -13.67
N ALA A 82 -1.80 12.81 -13.69
CA ALA A 82 -2.92 13.48 -13.06
C ALA A 82 -4.25 12.97 -13.61
N GLY A 83 -5.17 12.65 -12.70
CA GLY A 83 -6.49 12.11 -13.03
C GLY A 83 -6.57 10.58 -13.03
N ASP A 84 -5.45 9.84 -12.98
CA ASP A 84 -5.49 8.38 -12.92
C ASP A 84 -6.20 7.90 -11.64
N GLU A 85 -7.09 6.91 -11.79
CA GLU A 85 -7.62 6.08 -10.70
C GLU A 85 -6.98 4.69 -10.75
N VAL A 86 -7.14 3.88 -9.70
CA VAL A 86 -6.60 2.51 -9.57
C VAL A 86 -7.22 1.50 -10.53
N THR A 87 -8.08 1.92 -11.44
CA THR A 87 -8.74 1.03 -12.39
C THR A 87 -7.72 0.30 -13.26
N VAL A 88 -8.04 -0.92 -13.67
CA VAL A 88 -7.24 -1.67 -14.64
C VAL A 88 -8.10 -1.94 -15.88
N PRO A 89 -7.73 -1.38 -17.07
CA PRO A 89 -6.62 -0.45 -17.30
C PRO A 89 -6.85 0.94 -16.67
N PRO A 90 -5.78 1.73 -16.40
CA PRO A 90 -5.88 3.05 -15.79
C PRO A 90 -6.72 4.01 -16.64
N THR A 91 -7.56 4.80 -15.99
CA THR A 91 -8.43 5.80 -16.59
C THR A 91 -7.60 6.99 -17.07
N ARG A 92 -7.29 7.01 -18.37
CA ARG A 92 -6.72 8.18 -19.05
C ARG A 92 -7.76 8.89 -19.89
N ALA A 93 -7.45 10.12 -20.29
CA ALA A 93 -8.34 10.95 -21.09
C ALA A 93 -8.89 10.19 -22.31
N VAL A 94 -10.14 10.48 -22.70
CA VAL A 94 -10.76 9.89 -23.90
C VAL A 94 -9.88 10.22 -25.12
N GLY A 95 -9.40 9.19 -25.83
CA GLY A 95 -8.47 9.35 -26.96
C GLY A 95 -7.00 9.27 -26.59
N PHE A 96 -6.66 8.98 -25.33
CA PHE A 96 -5.30 8.58 -24.96
C PHE A 96 -4.99 7.22 -25.59
N PHE A 97 -4.25 7.27 -26.70
CA PHE A 97 -3.85 6.07 -27.42
C PHE A 97 -2.97 5.21 -26.52
N ASP A 98 -3.23 3.90 -26.49
CA ASP A 98 -2.30 2.95 -25.92
C ASP A 98 -0.98 3.07 -26.70
N HIS A 99 0.00 3.74 -26.09
CA HIS A 99 1.34 3.90 -26.66
C HIS A 99 2.16 2.60 -26.61
N GLY A 100 1.54 1.48 -26.22
CA GLY A 100 2.15 0.16 -26.17
C GLY A 100 3.08 -0.05 -24.98
N HIS A 101 3.32 0.99 -24.18
CA HIS A 101 4.12 0.93 -22.96
C HIS A 101 3.23 0.65 -21.75
N LYS A 102 3.42 -0.52 -21.15
CA LYS A 102 2.74 -0.99 -19.94
C LYS A 102 3.70 -1.08 -18.77
N LEU A 103 3.15 -1.23 -17.56
CA LEU A 103 3.94 -1.38 -16.34
C LEU A 103 4.99 -2.51 -16.47
N GLU A 104 4.63 -3.60 -17.14
CA GLU A 104 5.47 -4.78 -17.31
C GLU A 104 6.72 -4.51 -18.18
N ASP A 105 6.65 -3.57 -19.12
CA ASP A 105 7.78 -3.23 -19.99
C ASP A 105 8.96 -2.64 -19.21
N HIS A 106 8.68 -2.06 -18.05
CA HIS A 106 9.68 -1.50 -17.14
C HIS A 106 10.30 -2.56 -16.21
N LYS A 107 9.78 -3.80 -16.24
CA LYS A 107 10.27 -4.94 -15.44
C LYS A 107 10.40 -4.60 -13.95
N PRO A 108 9.33 -4.11 -13.30
CA PRO A 108 9.41 -3.63 -11.92
C PRO A 108 9.82 -4.77 -10.96
N ASP A 109 10.75 -4.46 -10.06
CA ASP A 109 11.06 -5.26 -8.87
C ASP A 109 10.35 -4.70 -7.62
N LEU A 110 10.04 -3.41 -7.65
CA LEU A 110 9.27 -2.68 -6.66
C LEU A 110 8.32 -1.70 -7.33
N VAL A 111 7.03 -1.79 -7.03
CA VAL A 111 6.01 -0.83 -7.44
C VAL A 111 5.63 0.04 -6.24
N ILE A 112 5.63 1.36 -6.41
CA ILE A 112 5.12 2.33 -5.43
C ILE A 112 3.82 2.92 -6.00
N ALA A 113 2.69 2.58 -5.39
CA ALA A 113 1.37 2.94 -5.89
C ALA A 113 0.71 4.03 -5.04
N CYS A 114 0.33 5.14 -5.69
CA CYS A 114 -0.29 6.32 -5.09
C CYS A 114 -1.71 6.54 -5.66
N TYR A 115 -2.69 5.77 -5.19
CA TYR A 115 -4.09 5.84 -5.61
C TYR A 115 -5.03 6.14 -4.45
N GLY A 116 -6.27 6.54 -4.75
CA GLY A 116 -7.35 6.76 -3.80
C GLY A 116 -7.81 8.23 -3.67
N PHE A 117 -6.99 9.21 -4.10
CA PHE A 117 -7.39 10.62 -4.01
C PHE A 117 -8.51 10.96 -5.00
N ASN A 118 -8.39 10.53 -6.25
CA ASN A 118 -9.39 10.81 -7.28
C ASN A 118 -10.67 10.02 -7.02
N GLU A 119 -10.53 8.77 -6.60
CA GLU A 119 -11.63 7.88 -6.24
C GLU A 119 -12.44 8.43 -5.05
N SER A 120 -11.81 9.20 -4.16
CA SER A 120 -12.48 9.82 -3.01
C SER A 120 -13.60 10.79 -3.39
N PHE A 121 -13.55 11.39 -4.60
CA PHE A 121 -14.59 12.32 -5.07
C PHE A 121 -15.95 11.64 -5.29
N ALA A 122 -15.99 10.33 -5.46
CA ALA A 122 -17.23 9.56 -5.51
C ALA A 122 -17.90 9.40 -4.13
N GLY A 123 -17.22 9.79 -3.05
CA GLY A 123 -17.72 9.71 -1.68
C GLY A 123 -18.03 8.27 -1.23
N PRO A 124 -18.85 8.09 -0.18
CA PRO A 124 -19.18 6.77 0.34
C PRO A 124 -19.81 5.82 -0.68
N ALA A 125 -20.48 6.35 -1.71
CA ALA A 125 -21.08 5.56 -2.77
C ALA A 125 -20.03 4.86 -3.67
N GLY A 126 -18.84 5.45 -3.82
CA GLY A 126 -17.74 4.89 -4.62
C GLY A 126 -16.85 3.91 -3.88
N LEU A 127 -16.95 3.82 -2.53
CA LEU A 127 -16.01 3.07 -1.70
C LEU A 127 -15.87 1.61 -2.13
N ARG A 128 -17.00 0.91 -2.34
CA ARG A 128 -16.97 -0.50 -2.74
C ARG A 128 -16.28 -0.70 -4.09
N GLY A 129 -16.53 0.17 -5.06
CA GLY A 129 -15.89 0.09 -6.38
C GLY A 129 -14.39 0.36 -6.32
N PHE A 130 -13.96 1.24 -5.42
CA PHE A 130 -12.55 1.47 -5.13
C PHE A 130 -11.90 0.24 -4.49
N GLU A 131 -12.51 -0.35 -3.46
CA GLU A 131 -12.03 -1.58 -2.82
C GLU A 131 -11.84 -2.71 -3.84
N ASP A 132 -12.87 -2.97 -4.66
CA ASP A 132 -12.83 -3.99 -5.71
C ASP A 132 -11.70 -3.72 -6.73
N SER A 133 -11.52 -2.46 -7.13
CA SER A 133 -10.47 -2.08 -8.09
C SER A 133 -9.07 -2.16 -7.50
N LEU A 134 -8.90 -1.76 -6.24
CA LEU A 134 -7.64 -1.85 -5.52
C LEU A 134 -7.24 -3.30 -5.28
N ASP A 135 -8.17 -4.17 -4.89
CA ASP A 135 -7.92 -5.59 -4.69
C ASP A 135 -7.51 -6.28 -6.00
N ARG A 136 -8.17 -5.92 -7.10
CA ARG A 136 -7.79 -6.38 -8.44
C ARG A 136 -6.38 -5.90 -8.80
N PHE A 137 -6.08 -4.61 -8.64
CA PHE A 137 -4.75 -4.06 -8.91
C PHE A 137 -3.66 -4.77 -8.10
N VAL A 138 -3.86 -4.99 -6.80
CA VAL A 138 -2.92 -5.71 -5.94
C VAL A 138 -2.72 -7.13 -6.44
N THR A 139 -3.82 -7.84 -6.72
CA THR A 139 -3.79 -9.23 -7.21
C THR A 139 -3.03 -9.33 -8.52
N GLU A 140 -3.39 -8.52 -9.51
CA GLU A 140 -2.79 -8.57 -10.85
C GLU A 140 -1.32 -8.16 -10.83
N THR A 141 -0.98 -7.07 -10.14
CA THR A 141 0.41 -6.58 -10.05
C THR A 141 1.32 -7.59 -9.37
N THR A 142 0.83 -8.33 -8.38
CA THR A 142 1.65 -9.27 -7.60
C THR A 142 1.51 -10.74 -8.04
N ALA A 143 0.71 -11.02 -9.08
CA ALA A 143 0.48 -12.38 -9.56
C ALA A 143 1.65 -12.95 -10.36
N GLN A 144 2.34 -12.11 -11.14
CA GLN A 144 3.33 -12.59 -12.13
C GLN A 144 4.63 -11.79 -12.10
N ALA A 145 5.70 -12.49 -12.44
CA ALA A 145 7.03 -11.92 -12.61
C ALA A 145 7.14 -11.18 -13.94
N GLY A 146 6.66 -9.94 -14.02
CA GLY A 146 6.83 -9.09 -15.22
C GLY A 146 8.30 -8.87 -15.60
N ASN A 147 9.22 -9.01 -14.65
CA ASN A 147 10.68 -8.99 -14.85
C ASN A 147 11.28 -10.35 -15.27
N GLY A 148 10.49 -11.42 -15.34
CA GLY A 148 10.94 -12.80 -15.63
C GLY A 148 11.62 -13.54 -14.46
N ARG A 149 11.67 -12.96 -13.25
CA ARG A 149 12.33 -13.52 -12.06
C ARG A 149 11.35 -13.79 -10.91
N ALA A 150 10.69 -12.74 -10.43
CA ALA A 150 9.78 -12.78 -9.29
C ALA A 150 8.71 -11.69 -9.43
N PRO A 151 7.50 -11.88 -8.87
CA PRO A 151 6.51 -10.81 -8.83
C PRO A 151 7.07 -9.56 -8.13
N PRO A 152 6.68 -8.35 -8.58
CA PRO A 152 7.13 -7.13 -7.95
C PRO A 152 6.65 -7.05 -6.50
N ARG A 153 7.47 -6.47 -5.64
CA ARG A 153 7.01 -6.02 -4.32
C ARG A 153 6.13 -4.79 -4.52
N LEU A 154 5.12 -4.61 -3.67
CA LEU A 154 4.19 -3.49 -3.77
C LEU A 154 4.20 -2.65 -2.50
N ALA A 155 4.55 -1.38 -2.63
CA ALA A 155 4.35 -0.34 -1.62
C ALA A 155 3.07 0.44 -1.98
N ARG A 156 2.09 0.46 -1.07
CA ARG A 156 0.91 1.32 -1.23
C ARG A 156 1.09 2.57 -0.39
N VAL A 157 0.98 3.72 -1.01
CA VAL A 157 1.04 5.03 -0.36
C VAL A 157 -0.40 5.53 -0.25
N SER A 158 -0.86 5.77 0.97
CA SER A 158 -2.17 6.35 1.18
C SER A 158 -2.25 7.74 0.54
N PRO A 159 -3.42 8.15 0.03
CA PRO A 159 -3.65 9.53 -0.40
C PRO A 159 -3.28 10.53 0.69
N ILE A 160 -2.83 11.71 0.28
CA ILE A 160 -2.75 12.86 1.16
C ILE A 160 -4.17 13.25 1.61
N ALA A 161 -4.32 13.54 2.91
CA ALA A 161 -5.58 13.98 3.45
C ALA A 161 -5.98 15.32 2.81
N HIS A 162 -7.22 15.43 2.35
CA HIS A 162 -7.79 16.72 1.97
C HIS A 162 -8.29 17.41 3.26
N ALA A 163 -7.95 18.69 3.43
CA ALA A 163 -8.42 19.49 4.54
C ALA A 163 -9.96 19.48 4.62
N ASP A 164 -10.52 19.43 5.84
CA ASP A 164 -11.96 19.45 6.04
C ASP A 164 -12.54 20.82 5.58
N PRO A 165 -13.37 20.86 4.53
CA PRO A 165 -13.94 22.12 4.05
C PRO A 165 -14.90 22.76 5.05
N ALA A 166 -15.42 22.01 6.03
CA ALA A 166 -16.26 22.54 7.09
C ALA A 166 -15.47 23.22 8.22
N ARG A 167 -14.14 23.06 8.24
CA ARG A 167 -13.26 23.65 9.24
C ARG A 167 -12.67 24.96 8.69
N PRO A 168 -13.10 26.14 9.17
CA PRO A 168 -12.50 27.40 8.75
C PRO A 168 -11.07 27.54 9.30
N GLY A 169 -10.11 27.79 8.41
CA GLY A 169 -8.70 28.00 8.75
C GLY A 169 -7.77 27.70 7.57
N PRO A 170 -6.47 28.05 7.67
CA PRO A 170 -5.48 27.55 6.71
C PRO A 170 -5.40 26.02 6.76
N PRO A 171 -5.03 25.37 5.65
CA PRO A 171 -4.72 23.93 5.65
C PRO A 171 -3.58 23.65 6.63
N ASP A 172 -3.71 22.56 7.39
CA ASP A 172 -2.75 22.03 8.35
C ASP A 172 -1.58 21.28 7.71
#